data_AF-A0A6G7Y205-F1
#
_entry.id   AF-A0A6G7Y205-F1
#
_cell.length_a   1.000
_cell.length_b   1.000
_cell.length_c   1.000
_cell.angle_alpha   90.00
_cell.angle_beta   90.00
_cell.angle_gamma   90.00
#
_symmetry.space_group_name_H-M   'P 1'
#
loop_
_entity.id
_entity.type
_entity.pdbx_description
1 polymer ?
#
loop_
_entity_poly.entity_id
_entity_poly.type
_entity_poly.pdbx_seq_one_letter_code
_entity_poly.pdbx_strand_id
1 'polypeptide(L)'
;MMTLVDIYQKLYDAYGPQAWWPAETQLEMMIGAILVQNTAWTNVEKAIEQLMPYMEYQTLHAMPIEDLQEYIRPAGFFKAKSQTIKALLAYLETHNFNLEAMPLDGLRDDLLNIKGIGPETADSILLYTFDQPIFVVDTYLKRMLKHLGYPQYKTYDAYQKFMMQHIPEDTYVYQEFHALIVEYGKRKKHDFDPLESFLHPVFPYTDAELATTIQGNPKFNDLVVRYGRVERAVMLHPFDAIVYTIIGQLVSVKAAASIQARFDAKYPNPLDVVHDDIETVKSVGLTLNKAKAIHRIANDVVSGVLDLYALDALHDDALVRALVKLPGIGDWSARIIMMHGYHRKNLSSYDDIALRRGVATLHQVESITRESFDAIMEDYAPYKTIASIYYWRYSKDV
;
A
#
# COMPACT_ATOMS: atom_id res chain seq x y z
N MET A 1 -9.94 -1.33 5.39
CA MET A 1 -8.48 -1.18 5.52
C MET A 1 -8.05 0.18 5.00
N MET A 2 -6.86 0.67 5.34
CA MET A 2 -6.33 1.87 4.69
C MET A 2 -5.97 1.52 3.25
N THR A 3 -6.52 2.27 2.31
CA THR A 3 -6.39 2.02 0.87
C THR A 3 -5.38 2.94 0.23
N LEU A 4 -4.94 2.62 -0.99
CA LEU A 4 -4.14 3.55 -1.79
C LEU A 4 -4.90 4.84 -2.09
N VAL A 5 -6.23 4.80 -2.14
CA VAL A 5 -7.10 5.97 -2.31
C VAL A 5 -7.06 6.88 -1.07
N ASP A 6 -7.01 6.31 0.14
CA ASP A 6 -6.85 7.09 1.37
C ASP A 6 -5.49 7.80 1.41
N ILE A 7 -4.44 7.13 0.92
CA ILE A 7 -3.10 7.73 0.80
C ILE A 7 -3.12 8.87 -0.21
N TYR A 8 -3.68 8.64 -1.40
CA TYR A 8 -3.88 9.68 -2.41
C TYR A 8 -4.56 10.91 -1.81
N GLN A 9 -5.70 10.72 -1.12
CA GLN A 9 -6.44 11.83 -0.52
C GLN A 9 -5.62 12.56 0.54
N LYS A 10 -4.89 11.85 1.40
CA LYS A 10 -4.04 12.50 2.40
C LYS A 10 -2.89 13.31 1.81
N LEU A 11 -2.26 12.80 0.76
CA LEU A 11 -1.22 13.54 0.07
C LEU A 11 -1.81 14.75 -0.65
N TYR A 12 -2.96 14.59 -1.30
CA TYR A 12 -3.65 15.68 -1.98
C TYR A 12 -4.09 16.77 -1.00
N ASP A 13 -4.64 16.42 0.17
CA ASP A 13 -5.00 17.37 1.22
C ASP A 13 -3.79 18.14 1.77
N ALA A 14 -2.62 17.50 1.80
CA ALA A 14 -1.40 18.07 2.35
C ALA A 14 -0.66 18.96 1.36
N TYR A 15 -0.59 18.58 0.08
CA TYR A 15 0.23 19.23 -0.93
C TYR A 15 -0.58 20.00 -1.99
N GLY A 16 -1.90 19.77 -2.07
CA GLY A 16 -2.75 20.30 -3.13
C GLY A 16 -2.48 19.64 -4.50
N PRO A 17 -3.14 20.12 -5.56
CA PRO A 17 -2.84 19.67 -6.92
C PRO A 17 -1.41 20.06 -7.31
N GLN A 18 -0.67 19.12 -7.86
CA GLN A 18 0.75 19.30 -8.19
C GLN A 18 0.95 19.93 -9.58
N ALA A 19 -0.02 19.80 -10.49
CA ALA A 19 0.11 20.22 -11.89
C ALA A 19 1.43 19.71 -12.53
N TRP A 20 1.78 18.47 -12.21
CA TRP A 20 3.09 17.90 -12.46
C TRP A 20 3.13 17.13 -13.78
N TRP A 21 3.68 17.77 -14.80
CA TRP A 21 5.08 17.65 -15.23
C TRP A 21 5.31 18.95 -16.01
N PRO A 22 6.35 19.75 -15.74
CA PRO A 22 6.46 21.07 -16.36
C PRO A 22 7.00 20.92 -17.79
N ALA A 23 6.14 20.54 -18.71
CA ALA A 23 6.41 20.49 -20.14
C ALA A 23 5.29 21.22 -20.89
N GLU A 24 5.66 22.08 -21.84
CA GLU A 24 4.71 22.81 -22.68
C GLU A 24 4.28 21.98 -23.90
N THR A 25 5.09 20.99 -24.29
CA THR A 25 4.83 20.14 -25.46
C THR A 25 5.04 18.66 -25.17
N GLN A 26 4.40 17.80 -25.97
CA GLN A 26 4.60 16.35 -25.96
C GLN A 26 6.06 15.96 -26.20
N LEU A 27 6.76 16.66 -27.11
CA LEU A 27 8.17 16.42 -27.37
C LEU A 27 9.02 16.73 -26.12
N GLU A 28 8.80 17.90 -25.51
CA GLU A 28 9.49 18.28 -24.29
C GLU A 28 9.28 17.26 -23.16
N MET A 29 8.05 16.75 -22.99
CA MET A 29 7.75 15.68 -22.03
C MET A 29 8.62 14.45 -22.31
N MET A 30 8.58 13.93 -23.54
CA MET A 30 9.32 12.72 -23.91
C MET A 30 10.84 12.88 -23.72
N ILE A 31 11.39 14.03 -24.09
CA ILE A 31 12.81 14.33 -23.86
C ILE A 31 13.10 14.43 -22.37
N GLY A 32 12.26 15.12 -21.60
CA GLY A 32 12.36 15.22 -20.14
C GLY A 32 12.37 13.85 -19.46
N ALA A 33 11.52 12.92 -19.88
CA ALA A 33 11.45 11.56 -19.34
C ALA A 33 12.74 10.75 -19.55
N ILE A 34 13.48 11.01 -20.65
CA ILE A 34 14.81 10.45 -20.88
C ILE A 34 15.85 11.18 -20.02
N LEU A 35 15.77 12.51 -19.95
CA LEU A 35 16.75 13.34 -19.26
C LEU A 35 16.73 13.18 -17.74
N VAL A 36 15.58 12.89 -17.13
CA VAL A 36 15.47 12.72 -15.67
C VAL A 36 16.11 11.42 -15.15
N GLN A 37 16.35 10.44 -16.02
CA GLN A 37 16.95 9.16 -15.63
C GLN A 37 18.27 9.37 -14.87
N ASN A 38 18.29 8.94 -13.60
CA ASN A 38 19.44 9.09 -12.68
C ASN A 38 19.97 10.52 -12.60
N THR A 39 19.09 11.53 -12.59
CA THR A 39 19.48 12.95 -12.67
C THR A 39 18.57 13.83 -11.84
N ALA A 40 19.16 14.77 -11.08
CA ALA A 40 18.39 15.74 -10.32
C ALA A 40 17.62 16.67 -11.27
N TRP A 41 16.35 16.95 -10.94
CA TRP A 41 15.46 17.77 -11.77
C TRP A 41 16.06 19.13 -12.14
N THR A 42 16.77 19.80 -11.23
CA THR A 42 17.44 21.09 -11.47
C THR A 42 18.51 21.06 -12.58
N ASN A 43 19.03 19.88 -12.92
CA ASN A 43 19.95 19.71 -14.05
C ASN A 43 19.21 19.35 -15.35
N VAL A 44 18.04 18.71 -15.23
CA VAL A 44 17.14 18.47 -16.36
C VAL A 44 16.60 19.80 -16.87
N GLU A 45 16.12 20.67 -15.98
CA GLU A 45 15.64 22.02 -16.31
C GLU A 45 16.68 22.79 -17.12
N LYS A 46 17.93 22.83 -16.67
CA LYS A 46 19.02 23.49 -17.40
C LYS A 46 19.25 22.92 -18.81
N ALA A 47 19.14 21.59 -18.96
CA ALA A 47 19.32 20.94 -20.26
C ALA A 47 18.13 21.24 -21.19
N ILE A 48 16.91 21.24 -20.66
CA ILE A 48 15.69 21.59 -21.38
C ILE A 48 15.71 23.07 -21.81
N GLU A 49 16.06 23.99 -20.92
CA GLU A 49 16.23 25.43 -21.23
C GLU A 49 17.24 25.65 -22.37
N GLN A 50 18.35 24.91 -22.37
CA GLN A 50 19.36 24.97 -23.43
C GLN A 50 18.86 24.41 -24.78
N LEU A 51 18.04 23.36 -24.74
CA LEU A 51 17.46 22.76 -25.94
C LEU A 51 16.23 23.50 -26.47
N MET A 52 15.62 24.38 -25.66
CA MET A 52 14.33 24.99 -25.98
C MET A 52 14.27 25.69 -27.34
N PRO A 53 15.30 26.44 -27.79
CA PRO A 53 15.31 27.03 -29.13
C PRO A 53 15.26 26.01 -30.29
N TYR A 54 15.49 24.73 -30.00
CA TYR A 54 15.57 23.63 -30.96
C TYR A 54 14.50 22.57 -30.73
N MET A 55 13.52 22.79 -29.83
CA MET A 55 12.54 21.80 -29.37
C MET A 55 11.44 21.51 -30.41
N GLU A 56 11.86 21.10 -31.61
CA GLU A 56 11.01 20.65 -32.71
C GLU A 56 11.51 19.30 -33.21
N TYR A 57 10.60 18.40 -33.60
CA TYR A 57 10.94 17.03 -33.98
C TYR A 57 12.00 16.96 -35.07
N GLN A 58 11.79 17.66 -36.19
CA GLN A 58 12.70 17.66 -37.34
C GLN A 58 14.04 18.29 -36.97
N THR A 59 14.01 19.36 -36.18
CA THR A 59 15.22 20.09 -35.75
C THR A 59 16.10 19.22 -34.87
N LEU A 60 15.55 18.59 -33.81
CA LEU A 60 16.30 17.66 -32.97
C LEU A 60 16.72 16.39 -33.72
N HIS A 61 15.87 15.88 -34.63
CA HIS A 61 16.18 14.69 -35.42
C HIS A 61 17.35 14.94 -36.39
N ALA A 62 17.45 16.14 -36.97
CA ALA A 62 18.55 16.53 -37.85
C ALA A 62 19.83 16.98 -37.12
N MET A 63 19.73 17.42 -35.86
CA MET A 63 20.84 17.96 -35.06
C MET A 63 22.01 16.96 -34.96
N PRO A 64 23.28 17.34 -35.23
CA PRO A 64 24.43 16.48 -34.95
C PRO A 64 24.42 16.00 -33.49
N ILE A 65 24.77 14.73 -33.26
CA ILE A 65 24.65 14.16 -31.92
C ILE A 65 25.63 14.82 -30.94
N GLU A 66 26.77 15.31 -31.42
CA GLU A 66 27.76 16.06 -30.66
C GLU A 66 27.17 17.38 -30.12
N ASP A 67 26.37 18.07 -30.93
CA ASP A 67 25.69 19.31 -30.51
C ASP A 67 24.62 19.01 -29.47
N LEU A 68 23.80 17.98 -29.70
CA LEU A 68 22.81 17.50 -28.74
C LEU A 68 23.46 17.14 -27.39
N GLN A 69 24.63 16.49 -27.44
CA GLN A 69 25.40 16.13 -26.24
C GLN A 69 25.86 17.34 -25.44
N GLU A 70 26.24 18.44 -26.10
CA GLU A 70 26.63 19.68 -25.40
C GLU A 70 25.43 20.32 -24.69
N TYR A 71 24.28 20.42 -25.34
CA TYR A 71 23.07 21.00 -24.73
C TYR A 71 22.52 20.18 -23.55
N ILE A 72 22.60 18.85 -23.62
CA ILE A 72 22.10 17.98 -22.54
C ILE A 72 23.18 17.58 -21.53
N ARG A 73 24.40 18.10 -21.66
CA ARG A 73 25.53 17.82 -20.76
C ARG A 73 25.18 18.01 -19.28
N PRO A 74 24.41 19.05 -18.86
CA PRO A 74 24.02 19.22 -17.45
C PRO A 74 23.29 18.00 -16.88
N ALA A 75 22.50 17.30 -17.71
CA ALA A 75 21.70 16.16 -17.27
C ALA A 75 22.53 14.88 -17.01
N GLY A 76 23.85 14.89 -17.18
CA GLY A 76 24.69 13.71 -16.94
C GLY A 76 24.37 12.52 -17.87
N PHE A 77 25.28 11.54 -17.96
CA PHE A 77 25.16 10.41 -18.90
C PHE A 77 24.76 10.82 -20.34
N PHE A 78 25.11 12.05 -20.74
CA PHE A 78 24.60 12.73 -21.92
C PHE A 78 24.89 11.97 -23.23
N LYS A 79 25.98 11.20 -23.28
CA LYS A 79 26.27 10.31 -24.41
C LYS A 79 25.24 9.20 -24.58
N ALA A 80 24.82 8.55 -23.50
CA ALA A 80 23.79 7.53 -23.56
C ALA A 80 22.42 8.15 -23.86
N LYS A 81 22.09 9.25 -23.15
CA LYS A 81 20.80 9.95 -23.32
C LYS A 81 20.61 10.54 -24.71
N SER A 82 21.64 11.13 -25.32
CA SER A 82 21.56 11.64 -26.69
C SER A 82 21.30 10.53 -27.70
N GLN A 83 21.91 9.35 -27.53
CA GLN A 83 21.63 8.18 -28.36
C GLN A 83 20.18 7.70 -28.18
N THR A 84 19.67 7.67 -26.95
CA THR A 84 18.26 7.33 -26.67
C THR A 84 17.32 8.34 -27.32
N ILE A 85 17.59 9.64 -27.20
CA ILE A 85 16.80 10.72 -27.82
C ILE A 85 16.79 10.55 -29.35
N LYS A 86 17.95 10.30 -29.97
CA LYS A 86 18.04 10.05 -31.41
C LYS A 86 17.25 8.82 -31.84
N ALA A 87 17.34 7.74 -31.09
CA ALA A 87 16.60 6.51 -31.39
C ALA A 87 15.09 6.71 -31.25
N LEU A 88 14.64 7.47 -30.23
CA LEU A 88 13.23 7.84 -30.08
C LEU A 88 12.76 8.69 -31.25
N LEU A 89 13.50 9.73 -31.64
CA LEU A 89 13.13 10.58 -32.77
C LEU A 89 13.11 9.81 -34.09
N ALA A 90 14.05 8.89 -34.32
CA ALA A 90 14.04 8.02 -35.49
C ALA A 90 12.82 7.09 -35.51
N TYR A 91 12.39 6.58 -34.35
CA TYR A 91 11.14 5.84 -34.24
C TYR A 91 9.93 6.71 -34.57
N LEU A 92 9.82 7.90 -33.99
CA LEU A 92 8.71 8.83 -34.26
C LEU A 92 8.68 9.30 -35.73
N GLU A 93 9.82 9.39 -36.40
CA GLU A 93 9.90 9.70 -37.83
C GLU A 93 9.17 8.65 -38.69
N THR A 94 9.21 7.37 -38.30
CA THR A 94 8.46 6.30 -39.00
C THR A 94 6.94 6.51 -38.98
N HIS A 95 6.46 7.33 -38.04
CA HIS A 95 5.07 7.78 -37.92
C HIS A 95 4.87 9.23 -38.38
N ASN A 96 5.82 9.78 -39.14
CA ASN A 96 5.82 11.17 -39.64
C ASN A 96 5.73 12.22 -38.52
N PHE A 97 6.20 11.88 -37.31
CA PHE A 97 6.08 12.70 -36.10
C PHE A 97 4.62 13.08 -35.73
N ASN A 98 3.63 12.35 -36.24
CA ASN A 98 2.22 12.59 -35.96
C ASN A 98 1.73 11.71 -34.82
N LEU A 99 1.93 12.17 -33.58
CA LEU A 99 1.56 11.43 -32.37
C LEU A 99 0.06 11.13 -32.28
N GLU A 100 -0.80 12.04 -32.73
CA GLU A 100 -2.27 11.86 -32.69
C GLU A 100 -2.74 10.68 -33.56
N ALA A 101 -2.02 10.38 -34.64
CA ALA A 101 -2.33 9.29 -35.55
C ALA A 101 -1.59 7.99 -35.22
N MET A 102 -0.75 7.96 -34.18
CA MET A 102 0.00 6.75 -33.81
C MET A 102 -0.93 5.71 -33.17
N PRO A 103 -0.81 4.43 -33.55
CA PRO A 103 -1.49 3.35 -32.85
C PRO A 103 -0.93 3.24 -31.43
N LEU A 104 -1.83 3.18 -30.44
CA LEU A 104 -1.46 2.99 -29.03
C LEU A 104 -1.26 1.51 -28.69
N ASP A 105 -1.92 0.62 -29.43
CA ASP A 105 -1.74 -0.82 -29.31
C ASP A 105 -0.29 -1.20 -29.65
N GLY A 106 0.41 -1.81 -28.70
CA GLY A 106 1.82 -2.22 -28.85
C GLY A 106 2.84 -1.10 -28.61
N LEU A 107 2.41 0.16 -28.43
CA LEU A 107 3.31 1.30 -28.26
C LEU A 107 4.27 1.13 -27.07
N ARG A 108 3.82 0.50 -25.97
CA ARG A 108 4.69 0.20 -24.83
C ARG A 108 5.86 -0.70 -25.21
N ASP A 109 5.60 -1.76 -25.98
CA ASP A 109 6.63 -2.70 -26.41
C ASP A 109 7.61 -2.04 -27.38
N ASP A 110 7.10 -1.20 -28.29
CA ASP A 110 7.92 -0.39 -29.20
C ASP A 110 8.84 0.56 -28.43
N LEU A 111 8.32 1.27 -27.42
CA LEU A 111 9.11 2.13 -26.55
C LEU A 111 10.19 1.34 -25.79
N LEU A 112 9.86 0.16 -25.25
CA LEU A 112 10.81 -0.71 -24.54
C LEU A 112 11.90 -1.30 -25.46
N ASN A 113 11.64 -1.41 -26.77
CA ASN A 113 12.63 -1.84 -27.75
C ASN A 113 13.66 -0.73 -28.07
N ILE A 114 13.38 0.53 -27.72
CA ILE A 114 14.34 1.63 -27.87
C ILE A 114 15.40 1.51 -26.77
N LYS A 115 16.64 1.28 -27.19
CA LYS A 115 17.78 1.17 -26.28
C LYS A 115 17.90 2.42 -25.40
N GLY A 116 17.81 2.23 -24.09
CA GLY A 116 17.89 3.30 -23.08
C GLY A 116 16.54 3.78 -22.56
N ILE A 117 15.43 3.24 -23.07
CA ILE A 117 14.10 3.39 -22.46
C ILE A 117 13.81 2.12 -21.64
N GLY A 118 13.64 2.29 -20.34
CA GLY A 118 13.16 1.23 -19.44
C GLY A 118 11.67 1.42 -19.11
N PRO A 119 11.06 0.50 -18.33
CA PRO A 119 9.63 0.55 -17.99
C PRO A 119 9.19 1.89 -17.38
N GLU A 120 9.98 2.47 -16.47
CA GLU A 120 9.67 3.78 -15.87
C GLU A 120 9.56 4.89 -16.92
N THR A 121 10.48 4.97 -17.86
CA THR A 121 10.47 5.99 -18.92
C THR A 121 9.37 5.70 -19.95
N ALA A 122 9.18 4.45 -20.36
CA ALA A 122 8.11 4.06 -21.29
C ALA A 122 6.74 4.43 -20.71
N ASP A 123 6.50 4.07 -19.45
CA ASP A 123 5.21 4.32 -18.80
C ASP A 123 5.03 5.81 -18.46
N SER A 124 6.11 6.57 -18.23
CA SER A 124 6.03 8.04 -18.14
C SER A 124 5.60 8.67 -19.46
N ILE A 125 6.15 8.21 -20.59
CA ILE A 125 5.76 8.69 -21.93
C ILE A 125 4.29 8.34 -22.19
N LEU A 126 3.88 7.10 -21.95
CA LEU A 126 2.49 6.68 -22.14
C LEU A 126 1.52 7.48 -21.27
N LEU A 127 1.83 7.68 -19.99
CA LEU A 127 0.96 8.37 -19.05
C LEU A 127 0.85 9.87 -19.32
N TYR A 128 1.97 10.56 -19.57
CA TYR A 128 2.00 12.02 -19.68
C TYR A 128 1.95 12.57 -21.11
N THR A 129 2.33 11.78 -22.12
CA THR A 129 2.33 12.21 -23.53
C THR A 129 1.10 11.72 -24.28
N PHE A 130 0.69 10.47 -24.03
CA PHE A 130 -0.40 9.80 -24.74
C PHE A 130 -1.65 9.59 -23.88
N ASP A 131 -1.69 10.18 -22.69
CA ASP A 131 -2.80 10.10 -21.73
C ASP A 131 -3.32 8.68 -21.46
N GLN A 132 -2.42 7.68 -21.53
CA GLN A 132 -2.77 6.30 -21.26
C GLN A 132 -2.86 6.05 -19.75
N PRO A 133 -3.90 5.36 -19.25
CA PRO A 133 -4.07 5.07 -17.83
C PRO A 133 -3.12 3.94 -17.41
N ILE A 134 -1.81 4.22 -17.38
CA ILE A 134 -0.76 3.32 -16.94
C ILE A 134 0.04 3.96 -15.80
N PHE A 135 0.16 3.27 -14.67
CA PHE A 135 0.77 3.87 -13.48
C PHE A 135 2.31 3.81 -13.54
N VAL A 136 2.98 4.94 -13.32
CA VAL A 136 4.45 5.01 -13.27
C VAL A 136 4.98 4.51 -11.93
N VAL A 137 5.89 3.55 -11.96
CA VAL A 137 6.57 3.02 -10.76
C VAL A 137 8.00 3.52 -10.69
N ASP A 138 8.23 4.53 -9.84
CA ASP A 138 9.55 5.07 -9.60
C ASP A 138 10.14 4.61 -8.25
N THR A 139 11.27 5.19 -7.86
CA THR A 139 11.90 4.91 -6.56
C THR A 139 11.16 5.56 -5.38
N TYR A 140 10.48 6.69 -5.61
CA TYR A 140 9.73 7.39 -4.58
C TYR A 140 8.51 6.57 -4.12
N LEU A 141 7.77 5.98 -5.06
CA LEU A 141 6.68 5.05 -4.80
C LEU A 141 7.16 3.88 -3.96
N LYS A 142 8.21 3.18 -4.38
CA LYS A 142 8.75 2.02 -3.66
C LYS A 142 9.10 2.39 -2.22
N ARG A 143 9.74 3.54 -2.01
CA ARG A 143 10.13 4.02 -0.69
C ARG A 143 8.92 4.41 0.17
N MET A 144 7.91 5.06 -0.41
CA MET A 144 6.67 5.40 0.28
C MET A 144 5.94 4.13 0.72
N LEU A 145 5.73 3.17 -0.19
CA LEU A 145 5.09 1.89 0.13
C LEU A 145 5.85 1.17 1.24
N LYS A 146 7.19 1.15 1.19
CA LYS A 146 8.02 0.56 2.24
C LYS A 146 7.85 1.27 3.60
N HIS A 147 7.88 2.59 3.61
CA HIS A 147 7.68 3.40 4.83
C HIS A 147 6.33 3.13 5.48
N LEU A 148 5.31 2.97 4.64
CA LEU A 148 3.95 2.63 5.04
C LEU A 148 3.76 1.13 5.26
N GLY A 149 4.78 0.28 5.23
CA GLY A 149 4.70 -1.17 5.46
C GLY A 149 4.01 -1.99 4.36
N TYR A 150 3.65 -1.40 3.22
CA TYR A 150 3.03 -2.13 2.12
C TYR A 150 4.00 -3.17 1.52
N PRO A 151 3.48 -4.26 0.92
CA PRO A 151 4.29 -5.29 0.29
C PRO A 151 5.31 -4.70 -0.68
N GLN A 152 6.51 -5.26 -0.62
CA GLN A 152 7.57 -4.98 -1.57
C GLN A 152 7.63 -6.11 -2.58
N TYR A 153 7.67 -5.76 -3.86
CA TYR A 153 7.72 -6.69 -4.98
C TYR A 153 9.10 -6.74 -5.61
N LYS A 154 9.38 -7.83 -6.34
CA LYS A 154 10.66 -8.06 -7.01
C LYS A 154 10.79 -7.33 -8.36
N THR A 155 9.68 -7.12 -9.05
CA THR A 155 9.66 -6.59 -10.43
C THR A 155 8.88 -5.28 -10.51
N TYR A 156 9.20 -4.46 -11.51
CA TYR A 156 8.46 -3.23 -11.83
C TYR A 156 6.97 -3.53 -12.08
N ASP A 157 6.68 -4.51 -12.94
CA ASP A 157 5.32 -4.85 -13.34
C ASP A 157 4.45 -5.32 -12.17
N ALA A 158 5.04 -5.95 -11.15
CA ALA A 158 4.32 -6.35 -9.95
C ALA A 158 3.88 -5.15 -9.10
N TYR A 159 4.72 -4.11 -8.97
CA TYR A 159 4.31 -2.85 -8.34
C TYR A 159 3.23 -2.16 -9.16
N GLN A 160 3.40 -2.06 -10.49
CA GLN A 160 2.46 -1.36 -11.36
C GLN A 160 1.08 -2.03 -11.30
N LYS A 161 1.05 -3.36 -11.43
CA LYS A 161 -0.17 -4.14 -11.29
C LYS A 161 -0.84 -3.92 -9.94
N PHE A 162 -0.07 -3.93 -8.84
CA PHE A 162 -0.62 -3.65 -7.52
C PHE A 162 -1.27 -2.27 -7.45
N MET A 163 -0.61 -1.21 -7.96
CA MET A 163 -1.18 0.14 -7.98
C MET A 163 -2.47 0.20 -8.81
N MET A 164 -2.44 -0.30 -10.05
CA MET A 164 -3.58 -0.23 -10.98
C MET A 164 -4.78 -1.08 -10.53
N GLN A 165 -4.56 -2.14 -9.74
CA GLN A 165 -5.65 -2.94 -9.16
C GLN A 165 -6.35 -2.27 -7.98
N HIS A 166 -5.70 -1.30 -7.32
CA HIS A 166 -6.16 -0.71 -6.06
C HIS A 166 -6.45 0.79 -6.13
N ILE A 167 -6.36 1.38 -7.32
CA ILE A 167 -6.67 2.78 -7.62
C ILE A 167 -7.56 2.80 -8.86
N PRO A 168 -8.59 3.67 -8.94
CA PRO A 168 -9.43 3.80 -10.12
C PRO A 168 -8.61 3.99 -11.41
N GLU A 169 -9.00 3.29 -12.48
CA GLU A 169 -8.39 3.43 -13.80
C GLU A 169 -8.78 4.78 -14.42
N ASP A 170 -7.98 5.80 -14.13
CA ASP A 170 -8.17 7.17 -14.59
C ASP A 170 -6.81 7.85 -14.78
N THR A 171 -6.58 8.39 -15.97
CA THR A 171 -5.30 9.01 -16.35
C THR A 171 -4.94 10.18 -15.42
N TYR A 172 -5.90 11.04 -15.09
CA TYR A 172 -5.65 12.20 -14.24
C TYR A 172 -5.30 11.77 -12.81
N VAL A 173 -6.02 10.78 -12.26
CA VAL A 173 -5.70 10.20 -10.95
C VAL A 173 -4.28 9.62 -10.94
N TYR A 174 -3.86 8.94 -12.00
CA TYR A 174 -2.51 8.36 -12.08
C TYR A 174 -1.43 9.42 -12.19
N GLN A 175 -1.63 10.45 -13.03
CA GLN A 175 -0.73 11.59 -13.17
C GLN A 175 -0.56 12.33 -11.83
N GLU A 176 -1.68 12.67 -11.18
CA GLU A 176 -1.69 13.43 -9.93
C GLU A 176 -1.13 12.61 -8.77
N PHE A 177 -1.47 11.32 -8.67
CA PHE A 177 -0.93 10.50 -7.59
C PHE A 177 0.57 10.27 -7.75
N HIS A 178 1.05 9.99 -8.96
CA HIS A 178 2.50 9.91 -9.21
C HIS A 178 3.21 11.21 -8.79
N ALA A 179 2.64 12.36 -9.13
CA ALA A 179 3.17 13.67 -8.72
C ALA A 179 3.24 13.85 -7.20
N LEU A 180 2.14 13.54 -6.49
CA LEU A 180 2.05 13.60 -5.04
C LEU A 180 3.08 12.68 -4.37
N ILE A 181 3.32 11.50 -4.94
CA ILE A 181 4.34 10.56 -4.47
C ILE A 181 5.74 11.14 -4.65
N VAL A 182 6.02 11.76 -5.79
CA VAL A 182 7.30 12.44 -6.04
C VAL A 182 7.51 13.58 -5.05
N GLU A 183 6.49 14.40 -4.79
CA GLU A 183 6.56 15.50 -3.82
C GLU A 183 6.77 14.98 -2.38
N TYR A 184 5.99 13.98 -1.97
CA TYR A 184 6.21 13.26 -0.71
C TYR A 184 7.65 12.71 -0.62
N GLY A 185 8.16 12.22 -1.74
CA GLY A 185 9.50 11.70 -1.88
C GLY A 185 10.64 12.73 -1.74
N LYS A 186 10.38 14.03 -1.90
CA LYS A 186 11.42 15.06 -1.69
C LYS A 186 11.65 15.36 -0.21
N ARG A 187 10.74 14.91 0.65
CA ARG A 187 10.77 15.13 2.10
C ARG A 187 12.04 14.59 2.76
N LYS A 188 12.60 15.35 3.70
CA LYS A 188 13.67 14.93 4.62
C LYS A 188 13.10 14.26 5.86
N LYS A 189 13.94 13.52 6.59
CA LYS A 189 13.53 12.73 7.77
C LYS A 189 12.86 13.55 8.88
N HIS A 190 13.20 14.83 9.02
CA HIS A 190 12.70 15.71 10.09
C HIS A 190 11.51 16.57 9.67
N ASP A 191 11.14 16.55 8.39
CA ASP A 191 10.00 17.31 7.91
C ASP A 191 8.71 16.58 8.32
N PHE A 192 7.61 17.34 8.39
CA PHE A 192 6.28 16.81 8.71
C PHE A 192 5.87 15.66 7.79
N ASP A 193 5.39 14.55 8.38
CA ASP A 193 4.90 13.40 7.61
C ASP A 193 3.36 13.41 7.53
N PRO A 194 2.76 13.78 6.39
CA PRO A 194 1.30 13.77 6.24
C PRO A 194 0.70 12.36 6.40
N LEU A 195 1.54 11.32 6.30
CA LEU A 195 1.15 9.93 6.45
C LEU A 195 1.52 9.35 7.83
N GLU A 196 2.03 10.15 8.78
CA GLU A 196 2.41 9.67 10.13
C GLU A 196 1.26 9.00 10.86
N SER A 197 0.06 9.57 10.71
CA SER A 197 -1.17 9.01 11.30
C SER A 197 -1.48 7.57 10.87
N PHE A 198 -0.88 7.11 9.76
CA PHE A 198 -1.02 5.73 9.28
C PHE A 198 -0.07 4.75 9.95
N LEU A 199 1.05 5.20 10.54
CA LEU A 199 2.05 4.32 11.12
C LEU A 199 1.60 3.69 12.45
N HIS A 200 0.63 4.30 13.13
CA HIS A 200 0.11 3.85 14.43
C HIS A 200 -1.42 3.79 14.42
N PRO A 201 -2.02 2.90 13.62
CA PRO A 201 -3.45 2.90 13.41
C PRO A 201 -4.19 2.37 14.65
N VAL A 202 -5.31 3.01 14.96
CA VAL A 202 -6.30 2.54 15.93
C VAL A 202 -7.57 2.09 15.22
N PHE A 203 -8.32 1.17 15.81
CA PHE A 203 -9.55 0.64 15.22
C PHE A 203 -10.51 1.81 14.91
N PRO A 204 -10.91 1.99 13.64
CA PRO A 204 -11.66 3.16 13.24
C PRO A 204 -13.15 3.00 13.57
N TYR A 205 -13.67 3.86 14.44
CA TYR A 205 -15.11 4.01 14.68
C TYR A 205 -15.50 5.44 15.06
N THR A 206 -16.66 5.92 14.65
CA THR A 206 -17.11 7.29 14.94
C THR A 206 -17.88 7.37 16.26
N ASP A 207 -18.09 8.59 16.76
CA ASP A 207 -18.94 8.81 17.94
C ASP A 207 -20.40 8.45 17.68
N ALA A 208 -20.87 8.58 16.43
CA ALA A 208 -22.21 8.15 16.02
C ALA A 208 -22.35 6.62 16.05
N GLU A 209 -21.32 5.89 15.62
CA GLU A 209 -21.28 4.41 15.69
C GLU A 209 -21.24 3.93 17.15
N LEU A 210 -20.46 4.61 18.00
CA LEU A 210 -20.44 4.34 19.44
C LEU A 210 -21.80 4.62 20.08
N ALA A 211 -22.43 5.75 19.77
CA ALA A 211 -23.77 6.10 20.26
C ALA A 211 -24.83 5.08 19.84
N THR A 212 -24.75 4.57 18.61
CA THR A 212 -25.63 3.49 18.13
C THR A 212 -25.41 2.20 18.93
N THR A 213 -24.17 1.85 19.24
CA THR A 213 -23.83 0.68 20.07
C THR A 213 -24.41 0.78 21.49
N ILE A 214 -24.50 2.00 22.03
CA ILE A 214 -25.08 2.29 23.35
C ILE A 214 -26.62 2.15 23.32
N GLN A 215 -27.27 2.51 22.22
CA GLN A 215 -28.72 2.53 22.11
C GLN A 215 -29.30 1.12 22.34
N GLY A 216 -30.13 0.96 23.38
CA GLY A 216 -30.71 -0.34 23.76
C GLY A 216 -29.85 -1.15 24.74
N ASN A 217 -28.65 -0.69 25.10
CA ASN A 217 -27.70 -1.43 25.94
C ASN A 217 -27.26 -0.62 27.19
N PRO A 218 -28.12 -0.43 28.22
CA PRO A 218 -27.79 0.41 29.39
C PRO A 218 -26.52 -0.02 30.15
N LYS A 219 -26.31 -1.34 30.34
CA LYS A 219 -25.09 -1.87 30.97
C LYS A 219 -23.82 -1.55 30.18
N PHE A 220 -23.94 -1.47 28.85
CA PHE A 220 -22.82 -1.09 27.99
C PHE A 220 -22.49 0.40 28.13
N ASN A 221 -23.51 1.26 28.28
CA ASN A 221 -23.30 2.68 28.55
C ASN A 221 -22.45 2.91 29.80
N ASP A 222 -22.62 2.10 30.85
CA ASP A 222 -21.80 2.18 32.07
C ASP A 222 -20.31 1.94 31.77
N LEU A 223 -19.98 1.05 30.83
CA LEU A 223 -18.60 0.84 30.38
C LEU A 223 -18.07 2.06 29.62
N VAL A 224 -18.89 2.68 28.77
CA VAL A 224 -18.51 3.89 28.02
C VAL A 224 -18.29 5.07 28.96
N VAL A 225 -19.17 5.28 29.96
CA VAL A 225 -19.00 6.31 30.98
C VAL A 225 -17.73 6.06 31.80
N ARG A 226 -17.46 4.80 32.17
CA ARG A 226 -16.28 4.43 32.97
C ARG A 226 -14.96 4.65 32.24
N TYR A 227 -14.87 4.24 30.98
CA TYR A 227 -13.59 4.22 30.24
C TYR A 227 -13.43 5.38 29.26
N GLY A 228 -14.49 6.11 28.95
CA GLY A 228 -14.52 7.00 27.80
C GLY A 228 -14.38 6.22 26.49
N ARG A 229 -13.79 6.87 25.48
CA ARG A 229 -13.47 6.25 24.19
C ARG A 229 -12.30 5.27 24.36
N VAL A 230 -12.52 4.00 24.05
CA VAL A 230 -11.48 2.97 24.15
C VAL A 230 -10.77 2.82 22.81
N GLU A 231 -9.52 3.24 22.75
CA GLU A 231 -8.68 3.01 21.58
C GLU A 231 -8.10 1.60 21.59
N ARG A 232 -8.11 0.97 20.40
CA ARG A 232 -7.54 -0.35 20.18
C ARG A 232 -6.55 -0.26 19.05
N ALA A 233 -5.27 -0.50 19.33
CA ALA A 233 -4.27 -0.62 18.27
C ALA A 233 -4.68 -1.72 17.29
N VAL A 234 -4.58 -1.41 16.00
CA VAL A 234 -4.79 -2.34 14.89
C VAL A 234 -3.52 -2.46 14.08
N MET A 235 -3.52 -3.36 13.10
CA MET A 235 -2.43 -3.47 12.16
C MET A 235 -2.74 -2.66 10.91
N LEU A 236 -1.68 -2.09 10.34
CA LEU A 236 -1.76 -1.35 9.10
C LEU A 236 -2.07 -2.29 7.93
N HIS A 237 -1.44 -3.47 7.91
CA HIS A 237 -1.62 -4.47 6.86
C HIS A 237 -2.22 -5.78 7.36
N PRO A 238 -3.02 -6.48 6.51
CA PRO A 238 -3.54 -7.79 6.83
C PRO A 238 -2.47 -8.84 7.11
N PHE A 239 -1.32 -8.76 6.43
CA PHE A 239 -0.22 -9.68 6.66
C PHE A 239 0.30 -9.57 8.09
N ASP A 240 0.46 -8.35 8.60
CA ASP A 240 0.89 -8.10 9.98
C ASP A 240 -0.15 -8.62 10.97
N ALA A 241 -1.45 -8.45 10.67
CA ALA A 241 -2.52 -9.02 11.49
C ALA A 241 -2.50 -10.56 11.51
N ILE A 242 -2.18 -11.20 10.38
CA ILE A 242 -2.01 -12.66 10.27
C ILE A 242 -0.81 -13.10 11.12
N VAL A 243 0.35 -12.48 10.94
CA VAL A 243 1.57 -12.80 11.68
C VAL A 243 1.35 -12.61 13.18
N TYR A 244 0.81 -11.47 13.60
CA TYR A 244 0.47 -11.17 14.99
C TYR A 244 -0.44 -12.24 15.60
N THR A 245 -1.47 -12.63 14.86
CA THR A 245 -2.42 -13.65 15.31
C THR A 245 -1.74 -15.01 15.45
N ILE A 246 -0.94 -15.44 14.47
CA ILE A 246 -0.18 -16.70 14.52
C ILE A 246 0.82 -16.70 15.69
N ILE A 247 1.55 -15.60 15.89
CA ILE A 247 2.50 -15.46 17.00
C ILE A 247 1.78 -15.61 18.35
N GLY A 248 0.64 -14.94 18.52
CA GLY A 248 -0.14 -14.94 19.76
C GLY A 248 -0.82 -16.26 20.12
N GLN A 249 -0.97 -17.21 19.20
CA GLN A 249 -1.63 -18.49 19.47
C GLN A 249 -0.94 -19.29 20.59
N LEU A 250 -1.71 -19.72 21.59
CA LEU A 250 -1.28 -20.66 22.65
C LEU A 250 -0.01 -20.25 23.42
N VAL A 251 0.24 -18.95 23.59
CA VAL A 251 1.35 -18.41 24.37
C VAL A 251 0.90 -17.26 25.27
N SER A 252 1.70 -16.89 26.27
CA SER A 252 1.41 -15.73 27.10
C SER A 252 1.57 -14.42 26.31
N VAL A 253 0.84 -13.38 26.71
CA VAL A 253 0.92 -12.03 26.10
C VAL A 253 2.37 -11.51 26.11
N LYS A 254 3.11 -11.72 27.21
CA LYS A 254 4.51 -11.30 27.33
C LYS A 254 5.43 -12.05 26.36
N ALA A 255 5.21 -13.36 26.18
CA ALA A 255 5.99 -14.15 25.24
C ALA A 255 5.70 -13.74 23.79
N ALA A 256 4.41 -13.58 23.44
CA ALA A 256 3.99 -13.10 22.13
C ALA A 256 4.62 -11.74 21.79
N ALA A 257 4.55 -10.77 22.71
CA ALA A 257 5.14 -9.44 22.51
C ALA A 257 6.66 -9.50 22.26
N SER A 258 7.38 -10.36 22.98
CA SER A 258 8.83 -10.53 22.79
C SER A 258 9.18 -11.17 21.44
N ILE A 259 8.39 -12.15 20.98
CA ILE A 259 8.55 -12.77 19.67
C ILE A 259 8.20 -11.77 18.56
N GLN A 260 7.10 -11.03 18.71
CA GLN A 260 6.66 -10.00 17.78
C GLN A 260 7.75 -8.94 17.58
N ALA A 261 8.31 -8.39 18.67
CA ALA A 261 9.36 -7.38 18.57
C ALA A 261 10.61 -7.88 17.83
N ARG A 262 11.00 -9.15 18.01
CA ARG A 262 12.10 -9.75 17.23
C ARG A 262 11.72 -10.00 15.77
N PHE A 263 10.47 -10.37 15.51
CA PHE A 263 9.96 -10.58 14.16
C PHE A 263 9.95 -9.27 13.39
N ASP A 264 9.32 -8.22 13.91
CA ASP A 264 9.17 -6.92 13.23
C ASP A 264 10.53 -6.26 12.97
N ALA A 265 11.47 -6.38 13.91
CA ALA A 265 12.83 -5.86 13.77
C ALA A 265 13.60 -6.52 12.62
N LYS A 266 13.27 -7.77 12.29
CA LYS A 266 13.97 -8.56 11.26
C LYS A 266 13.23 -8.58 9.93
N TYR A 267 11.91 -8.63 9.96
CA TYR A 267 11.05 -8.84 8.81
C TYR A 267 9.99 -7.74 8.71
N PRO A 268 10.35 -6.52 8.26
CA PRO A 268 9.41 -5.41 8.13
C PRO A 268 8.39 -5.60 7.00
N ASN A 269 8.54 -6.60 6.14
CA ASN A 269 7.59 -6.92 5.06
C ASN A 269 7.69 -8.42 4.67
N PRO A 270 6.71 -8.95 3.90
CA PRO A 270 6.71 -10.36 3.48
C PRO A 270 7.93 -10.78 2.65
N LEU A 271 8.53 -9.89 1.86
CA LEU A 271 9.68 -10.22 1.01
C LEU A 271 10.90 -10.60 1.86
N ASP A 272 11.12 -9.90 2.97
CA ASP A 272 12.21 -10.20 3.89
C ASP A 272 12.02 -11.57 4.58
N VAL A 273 10.77 -11.98 4.83
CA VAL A 273 10.47 -13.32 5.36
C VAL A 273 10.86 -14.41 4.35
N VAL A 274 10.59 -14.20 3.06
CA VAL A 274 10.84 -15.18 1.98
C VAL A 274 12.32 -15.27 1.60
N HIS A 275 13.13 -14.26 1.94
CA HIS A 275 14.58 -14.30 1.72
C HIS A 275 15.30 -15.27 2.67
N ASP A 276 14.75 -15.49 3.87
CA ASP A 276 15.33 -16.37 4.86
C ASP A 276 14.70 -17.77 4.83
N ASP A 277 15.48 -18.81 5.11
CA ASP A 277 14.93 -20.16 5.25
C ASP A 277 14.04 -20.30 6.51
N ILE A 278 13.23 -21.36 6.53
CA ILE A 278 12.26 -21.61 7.59
C ILE A 278 12.92 -21.75 8.98
N GLU A 279 14.14 -22.32 9.06
CA GLU A 279 14.85 -22.44 10.33
C GLU A 279 15.32 -21.08 10.85
N THR A 280 15.72 -20.21 9.94
CA THR A 280 16.08 -18.82 10.21
C THR A 280 14.86 -18.00 10.63
N VAL A 281 13.71 -18.17 9.98
CA VAL A 281 12.43 -17.60 10.44
C VAL A 281 12.07 -18.13 11.83
N LYS A 282 12.20 -19.43 12.06
CA LYS A 282 11.95 -20.06 13.36
C LYS A 282 12.82 -19.48 14.49
N SER A 283 14.06 -19.08 14.19
CA SER A 283 15.03 -18.59 15.17
C SER A 283 14.58 -17.33 15.93
N VAL A 284 13.61 -16.58 15.43
CA VAL A 284 13.02 -15.42 16.14
C VAL A 284 12.16 -15.83 17.35
N GLY A 285 12.05 -17.13 17.65
CA GLY A 285 11.34 -17.68 18.79
C GLY A 285 9.98 -18.27 18.44
N LEU A 286 9.77 -18.63 17.16
CA LEU A 286 8.57 -19.31 16.69
C LEU A 286 8.69 -20.82 16.89
N THR A 287 7.55 -21.52 16.92
CA THR A 287 7.56 -22.97 16.69
C THR A 287 7.75 -23.25 15.20
N LEU A 288 8.20 -24.45 14.85
CA LEU A 288 8.40 -24.84 13.45
C LEU A 288 7.11 -24.70 12.62
N ASN A 289 5.97 -25.07 13.18
CA ASN A 289 4.69 -24.98 12.47
C ASN A 289 4.27 -23.52 12.21
N LYS A 290 4.50 -22.62 13.17
CA LYS A 290 4.23 -21.18 12.99
C LYS A 290 5.16 -20.57 11.95
N ALA A 291 6.46 -20.91 11.99
CA ALA A 291 7.42 -20.45 10.99
C ALA A 291 7.05 -20.92 9.57
N LYS A 292 6.68 -22.21 9.41
CA LYS A 292 6.20 -22.76 8.12
C LYS A 292 4.95 -22.04 7.61
N ALA A 293 3.98 -21.78 8.49
CA ALA A 293 2.75 -21.08 8.13
C ALA A 293 3.03 -19.65 7.64
N ILE A 294 3.77 -18.86 8.43
CA ILE A 294 4.12 -17.48 8.10
C ILE A 294 4.92 -17.42 6.79
N HIS A 295 5.96 -18.26 6.65
CA HIS A 295 6.79 -18.29 5.44
C HIS A 295 5.98 -18.67 4.19
N ARG A 296 5.05 -19.64 4.30
CA ARG A 296 4.18 -20.02 3.17
C ARG A 296 3.26 -18.86 2.76
N ILE A 297 2.59 -18.23 3.72
CA ILE A 297 1.70 -17.08 3.45
C ILE A 297 2.51 -15.93 2.83
N ALA A 298 3.70 -15.63 3.36
CA ALA A 298 4.58 -14.59 2.81
C ALA A 298 4.97 -14.88 1.35
N ASN A 299 5.30 -16.13 1.03
CA ASN A 299 5.61 -16.54 -0.33
C ASN A 299 4.41 -16.39 -1.28
N ASP A 300 3.22 -16.78 -0.85
CA ASP A 300 2.00 -16.65 -1.66
C ASP A 300 1.66 -15.16 -1.91
N VAL A 301 1.91 -14.27 -0.94
CA VAL A 301 1.77 -12.82 -1.10
C VAL A 301 2.81 -12.25 -2.07
N VAL A 302 4.09 -12.54 -1.86
CA VAL A 302 5.20 -12.00 -2.68
C VAL A 302 5.12 -12.47 -4.14
N SER A 303 4.63 -13.69 -4.38
CA SER A 303 4.43 -14.23 -5.73
C SER A 303 3.16 -13.74 -6.41
N GLY A 304 2.27 -13.04 -5.69
CA GLY A 304 0.97 -12.60 -6.21
C GLY A 304 -0.09 -13.71 -6.30
N VAL A 305 0.16 -14.88 -5.73
CA VAL A 305 -0.83 -15.97 -5.61
C VAL A 305 -1.93 -15.60 -4.62
N LEU A 306 -1.59 -14.85 -3.58
CA LEU A 306 -2.50 -14.37 -2.55
C LEU A 306 -2.47 -12.84 -2.49
N ASP A 307 -3.53 -12.20 -2.97
CA ASP A 307 -3.75 -10.78 -2.77
C ASP A 307 -4.62 -10.57 -1.53
N LEU A 308 -3.99 -10.17 -0.41
CA LEU A 308 -4.69 -9.92 0.85
C LEU A 308 -5.55 -8.65 0.82
N TYR A 309 -5.24 -7.68 -0.04
CA TYR A 309 -6.00 -6.43 -0.13
C TYR A 309 -7.28 -6.65 -0.91
N ALA A 310 -7.23 -7.45 -1.98
CA ALA A 310 -8.43 -7.89 -2.71
C ALA A 310 -9.45 -8.62 -1.83
N LEU A 311 -9.01 -9.28 -0.74
CA LEU A 311 -9.91 -9.94 0.20
C LEU A 311 -10.80 -8.96 0.98
N ASP A 312 -10.43 -7.68 1.09
CA ASP A 312 -11.23 -6.65 1.79
C ASP A 312 -12.55 -6.35 1.06
N ALA A 313 -12.68 -6.72 -0.21
CA ALA A 313 -13.93 -6.59 -0.96
C ALA A 313 -14.96 -7.70 -0.62
N LEU A 314 -14.55 -8.78 0.03
CA LEU A 314 -15.43 -9.91 0.35
C LEU A 314 -16.34 -9.60 1.53
N HIS A 315 -17.61 -10.03 1.46
CA HIS A 315 -18.49 -10.04 2.64
C HIS A 315 -17.89 -10.87 3.79
N ASP A 316 -18.21 -10.51 5.03
CA ASP A 316 -17.57 -11.07 6.24
C ASP A 316 -17.50 -12.60 6.25
N ASP A 317 -18.60 -13.30 5.97
CA ASP A 317 -18.59 -14.77 5.93
C ASP A 317 -17.67 -15.36 4.84
N ALA A 318 -17.59 -14.69 3.69
CA ALA A 318 -16.70 -15.11 2.61
C ALA A 318 -15.23 -14.85 2.98
N LEU A 319 -14.97 -13.73 3.67
CA LEU A 319 -13.64 -13.39 4.17
C LEU A 319 -13.17 -14.38 5.25
N VAL A 320 -14.03 -14.75 6.21
CA VAL A 320 -13.72 -15.82 7.20
C VAL A 320 -13.33 -17.10 6.47
N ARG A 321 -14.14 -17.56 5.51
CA ARG A 321 -13.85 -18.77 4.73
C ARG A 321 -12.56 -18.68 3.93
N ALA A 322 -12.21 -17.51 3.40
CA ALA A 322 -10.96 -17.30 2.70
C ALA A 322 -9.75 -17.38 3.65
N LEU A 323 -9.82 -16.72 4.81
CA LEU A 323 -8.75 -16.71 5.80
C LEU A 323 -8.52 -18.07 6.46
N VAL A 324 -9.58 -18.84 6.73
CA VAL A 324 -9.47 -20.21 7.30
C VAL A 324 -8.75 -21.19 6.37
N LYS A 325 -8.68 -20.91 5.06
CA LYS A 325 -7.89 -21.73 4.12
C LYS A 325 -6.38 -21.50 4.28
N LEU A 326 -5.96 -20.42 4.94
CA LEU A 326 -4.55 -20.14 5.19
C LEU A 326 -3.98 -21.11 6.24
N PRO A 327 -2.73 -21.55 6.08
CA PRO A 327 -2.12 -22.50 7.00
C PRO A 327 -2.07 -21.93 8.43
N GLY A 328 -2.57 -22.70 9.40
CA GLY A 328 -2.53 -22.32 10.82
C GLY A 328 -3.60 -21.32 11.26
N ILE A 329 -4.58 -21.00 10.42
CA ILE A 329 -5.69 -20.08 10.74
C ILE A 329 -6.98 -20.87 10.95
N GLY A 330 -7.53 -20.80 12.17
CA GLY A 330 -8.89 -21.28 12.50
C GLY A 330 -9.92 -20.15 12.53
N ASP A 331 -11.19 -20.46 12.80
CA ASP A 331 -12.29 -19.47 12.82
C ASP A 331 -12.02 -18.29 13.76
N TRP A 332 -11.63 -18.57 15.01
CA TRP A 332 -11.25 -17.51 15.96
C TRP A 332 -10.13 -16.62 15.40
N SER A 333 -9.05 -17.22 14.87
CA SER A 333 -7.94 -16.46 14.30
C SER A 333 -8.38 -15.63 13.10
N ALA A 334 -9.22 -16.17 12.21
CA ALA A 334 -9.75 -15.42 11.07
C ALA A 334 -10.53 -14.17 11.52
N ARG A 335 -11.38 -14.28 12.53
CA ARG A 335 -12.15 -13.15 13.08
C ARG A 335 -11.24 -12.10 13.72
N ILE A 336 -10.22 -12.52 14.48
CA ILE A 336 -9.22 -11.59 15.06
C ILE A 336 -8.43 -10.88 13.96
N ILE A 337 -8.04 -11.59 12.90
CA ILE A 337 -7.39 -11.01 11.72
C ILE A 337 -8.32 -9.99 11.04
N MET A 338 -9.61 -10.30 10.89
CA MET A 338 -10.58 -9.37 10.30
C MET A 338 -10.79 -8.11 11.12
N MET A 339 -10.81 -8.21 12.45
CA MET A 339 -10.89 -7.05 13.33
C MET A 339 -9.62 -6.19 13.26
N HIS A 340 -8.44 -6.79 13.39
CA HIS A 340 -7.18 -6.03 13.47
C HIS A 340 -6.57 -5.66 12.11
N GLY A 341 -6.83 -6.39 11.04
CA GLY A 341 -6.21 -6.19 9.72
C GLY A 341 -7.16 -5.67 8.65
N TYR A 342 -8.46 -5.98 8.74
CA TYR A 342 -9.48 -5.53 7.79
C TYR A 342 -10.45 -4.51 8.39
N HIS A 343 -10.34 -4.27 9.70
CA HIS A 343 -11.12 -3.30 10.46
C HIS A 343 -12.64 -3.51 10.35
N ARG A 344 -13.07 -4.79 10.22
CA ARG A 344 -14.49 -5.16 10.15
C ARG A 344 -15.21 -4.81 11.45
N LYS A 345 -16.32 -4.08 11.33
CA LYS A 345 -17.05 -3.50 12.47
C LYS A 345 -18.10 -4.42 13.10
N ASN A 346 -18.55 -5.44 12.38
CA ASN A 346 -19.65 -6.31 12.81
C ASN A 346 -19.21 -7.72 13.22
N LEU A 347 -18.11 -7.85 13.98
CA LEU A 347 -17.59 -9.16 14.38
C LEU A 347 -17.59 -9.37 15.89
N SER A 348 -17.72 -10.62 16.29
CA SER A 348 -17.49 -11.14 17.64
C SER A 348 -17.01 -12.59 17.53
N SER A 349 -16.44 -13.13 18.61
CA SER A 349 -16.03 -14.54 18.66
C SER A 349 -16.20 -15.12 20.06
N TYR A 350 -17.05 -16.13 20.20
CA TYR A 350 -17.27 -16.85 21.45
C TYR A 350 -15.98 -17.52 21.98
N ASP A 351 -15.14 -17.99 21.06
CA ASP A 351 -13.90 -18.71 21.38
C ASP A 351 -12.82 -17.80 21.96
N ASP A 352 -13.03 -16.48 21.95
CA ASP A 352 -12.18 -15.53 22.65
C ASP A 352 -12.50 -15.51 24.15
N ILE A 353 -11.62 -16.13 24.94
CA ILE A 353 -11.79 -16.30 26.39
C ILE A 353 -11.94 -14.94 27.11
N ALA A 354 -11.18 -13.92 26.70
CA ALA A 354 -11.20 -12.61 27.34
C ALA A 354 -12.53 -11.88 27.06
N LEU A 355 -12.98 -11.93 25.80
CA LEU A 355 -14.29 -11.39 25.39
C LEU A 355 -15.42 -12.12 26.12
N ARG A 356 -15.43 -13.45 26.11
CA ARG A 356 -16.44 -14.28 26.79
C ARG A 356 -16.51 -13.99 28.29
N ARG A 357 -15.35 -13.82 28.94
CA ARG A 357 -15.27 -13.39 30.35
C ARG A 357 -15.85 -11.99 30.55
N GLY A 358 -15.49 -11.02 29.71
CA GLY A 358 -16.03 -9.66 29.77
C GLY A 358 -17.56 -9.63 29.68
N VAL A 359 -18.14 -10.39 28.75
CA VAL A 359 -19.59 -10.54 28.61
C VAL A 359 -20.19 -11.21 29.86
N ALA A 360 -19.65 -12.35 30.29
CA ALA A 360 -20.15 -13.06 31.47
C ALA A 360 -20.17 -12.16 32.72
N THR A 361 -19.09 -11.41 32.96
CA THR A 361 -18.98 -10.51 34.11
C THR A 361 -19.96 -9.33 34.03
N LEU A 362 -20.11 -8.68 32.87
CA LEU A 362 -21.06 -7.57 32.73
C LEU A 362 -22.51 -8.03 32.93
N HIS A 363 -22.81 -9.24 32.46
CA HIS A 363 -24.13 -9.85 32.60
C HIS A 363 -24.33 -10.56 33.95
N GLN A 364 -23.32 -10.55 34.83
CA GLN A 364 -23.37 -11.15 36.18
C GLN A 364 -23.71 -12.64 36.16
N VAL A 365 -23.15 -13.37 35.19
CA VAL A 365 -23.27 -14.82 35.06
C VAL A 365 -21.90 -15.48 35.26
N GLU A 366 -21.86 -16.64 35.89
CA GLU A 366 -20.62 -17.39 36.12
C GLU A 366 -20.01 -17.90 34.80
N SER A 367 -20.86 -18.33 33.88
CA SER A 367 -20.47 -18.77 32.54
C SER A 367 -21.57 -18.43 31.52
N ILE A 368 -21.19 -18.35 30.25
CA ILE A 368 -22.11 -18.08 29.14
C ILE A 368 -21.95 -19.16 28.05
N THR A 369 -23.07 -19.67 27.57
CA THR A 369 -23.09 -20.62 26.45
C THR A 369 -22.84 -19.88 25.13
N ARG A 370 -22.54 -20.62 24.05
CA ARG A 370 -22.35 -20.01 22.73
C ARG A 370 -23.63 -19.33 22.27
N GLU A 371 -24.77 -19.99 22.44
CA GLU A 371 -26.08 -19.49 22.03
C GLU A 371 -26.43 -18.18 22.75
N SER A 372 -26.22 -18.11 24.07
CA SER A 372 -26.48 -16.89 24.83
C SER A 372 -25.48 -15.77 24.51
N PHE A 373 -24.21 -16.11 24.25
CA PHE A 373 -23.22 -15.13 23.83
C PHE A 373 -23.57 -14.54 22.47
N ASP A 374 -23.92 -15.38 21.49
CA ASP A 374 -24.27 -14.95 20.15
C ASP A 374 -25.54 -14.07 20.17
N ALA A 375 -26.55 -14.46 20.98
CA ALA A 375 -27.75 -13.65 21.18
C ALA A 375 -27.45 -12.26 21.76
N ILE A 376 -26.62 -12.17 22.80
CA ILE A 376 -26.20 -10.88 23.38
C ILE A 376 -25.39 -10.06 22.37
N MET A 377 -24.48 -10.70 21.64
CA MET A 377 -23.67 -9.99 20.66
C MET A 377 -24.51 -9.49 19.48
N GLU A 378 -25.67 -10.09 19.18
CA GLU A 378 -26.57 -9.62 18.13
C GLU A 378 -27.18 -8.24 18.44
N ASP A 379 -27.40 -7.93 19.73
CA ASP A 379 -27.91 -6.62 20.17
C ASP A 379 -26.93 -5.46 19.87
N TYR A 380 -25.68 -5.78 19.51
CA TYR A 380 -24.66 -4.80 19.11
C TYR A 380 -24.47 -4.70 17.60
N ALA A 381 -25.25 -5.40 16.77
CA ALA A 381 -25.19 -5.23 15.32
C ALA A 381 -25.61 -3.80 14.91
N PRO A 382 -24.95 -3.18 13.90
CA PRO A 382 -23.88 -3.70 13.05
C PRO A 382 -22.45 -3.43 13.58
N TYR A 383 -22.29 -3.17 14.88
CA TYR A 383 -21.04 -2.70 15.50
C TYR A 383 -20.50 -3.63 16.60
N LYS A 384 -20.67 -4.94 16.44
CA LYS A 384 -20.23 -5.99 17.39
C LYS A 384 -18.75 -5.87 17.77
N THR A 385 -17.90 -5.38 16.86
CA THR A 385 -16.47 -5.19 17.13
C THR A 385 -16.23 -4.06 18.12
N ILE A 386 -17.01 -2.98 18.07
CA ILE A 386 -16.94 -1.88 19.04
C ILE A 386 -17.27 -2.42 20.43
N ALA A 387 -18.36 -3.18 20.56
CA ALA A 387 -18.71 -3.82 21.82
C ALA A 387 -17.59 -4.76 22.32
N SER A 388 -17.01 -5.55 21.41
CA SER A 388 -15.89 -6.46 21.73
C SER A 388 -14.67 -5.71 22.29
N ILE A 389 -14.35 -4.53 21.78
CA ILE A 389 -13.25 -3.67 22.29
C ILE A 389 -13.47 -3.28 23.76
N TYR A 390 -14.70 -2.87 24.10
CA TYR A 390 -15.05 -2.52 25.48
C TYR A 390 -15.07 -3.73 26.40
N TYR A 391 -15.61 -4.87 25.96
CA TYR A 391 -15.58 -6.11 26.74
C TYR A 391 -14.15 -6.61 26.98
N TRP A 392 -13.25 -6.52 25.99
CA TRP A 392 -11.84 -6.82 26.22
C TRP A 392 -11.21 -5.89 27.25
N ARG A 393 -11.50 -4.59 27.20
CA ARG A 393 -11.01 -3.64 28.20
C ARG A 393 -11.53 -3.99 29.59
N TYR A 394 -12.82 -4.26 29.70
CA TYR A 394 -13.47 -4.63 30.95
C TYR A 394 -12.92 -5.94 31.51
N SER A 395 -12.67 -6.94 30.67
CA SER A 395 -12.11 -8.23 31.08
C SER A 395 -10.77 -8.12 31.80
N LYS A 396 -9.97 -7.06 31.57
CA LYS A 396 -8.67 -6.86 32.24
C LYS A 396 -8.80 -6.36 33.67
N ASP A 397 -9.95 -5.78 34.01
CA ASP A 397 -10.21 -5.20 35.33
C ASP A 397 -10.87 -6.24 36.28
N VAL A 398 -11.14 -7.46 35.80
CA VAL A 398 -11.91 -8.51 36.50
C VAL A 398 -11.18 -9.85 36.56
#